data_AF-Q7T1N0-F1
#
_entry.id   AF-Q7T1N0-F1
#
_cell.length_a   1.000
_cell.length_b   1.000
_cell.length_c   1.000
_cell.angle_alpha   90.00
_cell.angle_beta   90.00
_cell.angle_gamma   90.00
#
_symmetry.space_group_name_H-M   'P 1'
#
loop_
_entity.id
_entity.type
_entity.pdbx_description
1 polymer ?
#
loop_
_entity_poly.entity_id
_entity_poly.type
_entity_poly.pdbx_seq_one_letter_code
_entity_poly.pdbx_strand_id
1 'polypeptide(L)'
;CRPLSAAVVPDARKAENASLLAPQSIAASQQQLAVRAFQTSAVSRDIDTAAKFIGAGAATVGVAGSGAGIGTVFGSLIIGYARNPSLKQQLFSYAILGFALSEAVGLFCLMVAFLILFAM
;
A
#
# COMPACT_ATOMS: atom_id res chain seq x y z
N CYS A 1 -36.53 -2.63 25.65
CA CYS A 1 -36.68 -1.53 26.64
C CYS A 1 -37.14 -0.26 25.93
N ARG A 2 -38.08 0.45 26.55
CA ARG A 2 -38.80 1.64 26.06
C ARG A 2 -37.91 2.92 25.99
N PRO A 3 -38.42 4.02 25.37
CA PRO A 3 -37.67 5.08 24.70
C PRO A 3 -37.44 6.36 25.53
N LEU A 4 -36.65 7.30 24.99
CA LEU A 4 -36.46 8.69 25.46
C LEU A 4 -36.40 9.57 24.19
N SER A 5 -37.42 10.33 23.78
CA SER A 5 -37.94 11.61 24.31
C SER A 5 -36.94 12.78 24.27
N ALA A 6 -37.07 13.64 23.25
CA ALA A 6 -36.73 15.07 23.22
C ALA A 6 -37.13 15.60 21.82
N ALA A 7 -38.32 16.20 21.62
CA ALA A 7 -38.64 17.62 21.86
C ALA A 7 -37.64 18.60 21.18
N VAL A 8 -38.10 19.28 20.12
CA VAL A 8 -38.00 20.74 19.89
C VAL A 8 -38.33 21.05 18.41
N VAL A 9 -39.46 21.71 18.21
CA VAL A 9 -39.82 22.59 17.07
C VAL A 9 -39.85 23.99 17.68
N PRO A 10 -39.18 25.01 17.12
CA PRO A 10 -39.75 25.90 16.09
C PRO A 10 -38.64 26.42 15.12
N ASP A 11 -38.81 27.31 14.15
CA ASP A 11 -39.80 28.34 13.86
C ASP A 11 -39.67 28.72 12.38
N ALA A 12 -40.77 29.19 11.82
CA ALA A 12 -40.87 29.75 10.50
C ALA A 12 -40.02 31.02 10.36
N ARG A 13 -39.34 31.18 9.23
CA ARG A 13 -39.08 32.51 8.67
C ARG A 13 -38.84 32.45 7.16
N LYS A 14 -39.91 32.85 6.46
CA LYS A 14 -39.88 33.80 5.33
C LYS A 14 -39.35 33.27 3.99
N ALA A 15 -40.28 32.86 3.14
CA ALA A 15 -40.47 33.44 1.81
C ALA A 15 -41.75 32.86 1.18
N GLU A 16 -42.89 33.51 1.43
CA GLU A 16 -43.96 33.53 0.45
C GLU A 16 -43.39 34.12 -0.85
N ASN A 17 -43.57 33.41 -1.96
CA ASN A 17 -43.86 34.02 -3.26
C ASN A 17 -44.37 32.93 -4.23
N ALA A 18 -45.54 33.22 -4.79
CA ALA A 18 -46.14 32.61 -5.98
C ALA A 18 -46.78 31.22 -5.84
N SER A 19 -47.97 31.23 -5.25
CA SER A 19 -49.06 30.33 -5.63
C SER A 19 -49.51 30.60 -7.08
N LEU A 20 -49.33 29.65 -8.01
CA LEU A 20 -50.21 29.51 -9.18
C LEU A 20 -50.36 28.04 -9.61
N LEU A 21 -51.53 27.47 -9.27
CA LEU A 21 -52.30 26.41 -9.93
C LEU A 21 -51.57 25.18 -10.53
N ALA A 22 -51.67 24.03 -9.83
CA ALA A 22 -52.14 22.76 -10.43
C ALA A 22 -52.33 21.68 -9.34
N PRO A 23 -53.54 21.10 -9.17
CA PRO A 23 -53.69 19.75 -8.65
C PRO A 23 -53.70 18.75 -9.82
N GLN A 24 -53.30 17.50 -9.54
CA GLN A 24 -53.17 16.35 -10.46
C GLN A 24 -51.80 16.33 -11.17
N SER A 25 -50.97 15.30 -11.07
CA SER A 25 -51.28 13.88 -11.01
C SER A 25 -50.06 13.09 -10.53
N ILE A 26 -50.33 12.02 -9.80
CA ILE A 26 -49.48 10.86 -9.54
C ILE A 26 -48.58 10.54 -10.76
N ALA A 27 -47.29 10.90 -10.72
CA ALA A 27 -46.23 10.32 -11.55
C ALA A 27 -44.89 11.00 -11.21
N ALA A 28 -43.80 10.24 -11.30
CA ALA A 28 -42.41 10.68 -11.19
C ALA A 28 -41.86 10.94 -9.78
N SER A 29 -42.31 10.15 -8.81
CA SER A 29 -41.51 9.74 -7.63
C SER A 29 -40.39 8.73 -8.00
N GLN A 30 -39.85 8.75 -9.22
CA GLN A 30 -39.04 7.63 -9.72
C GLN A 30 -37.77 7.93 -10.53
N GLN A 31 -37.36 9.19 -10.70
CA GLN A 31 -36.10 9.48 -11.43
C GLN A 31 -34.86 9.66 -10.55
N GLN A 32 -34.96 9.39 -9.24
CA GLN A 32 -33.79 9.37 -8.36
C GLN A 32 -33.23 7.94 -8.12
N LEU A 33 -33.48 7.01 -9.05
CA LEU A 33 -32.98 5.63 -9.04
C LEU A 33 -32.29 5.28 -10.37
N ALA A 34 -31.07 5.79 -10.61
CA ALA A 34 -30.18 5.23 -11.64
C ALA A 34 -28.68 5.58 -11.48
N VAL A 35 -28.32 6.52 -10.59
CA VAL A 35 -26.91 6.84 -10.29
C VAL A 35 -26.47 6.26 -8.93
N ARG A 36 -27.21 5.28 -8.42
CA ARG A 36 -26.78 4.49 -7.26
C ARG A 36 -26.12 3.21 -7.74
N ALA A 37 -24.81 3.20 -7.61
CA ALA A 37 -24.09 2.00 -7.22
C ALA A 37 -24.13 0.84 -8.24
N PHE A 38 -23.36 0.95 -9.32
CA PHE A 38 -22.47 -0.18 -9.63
C PHE A 38 -21.34 -0.13 -8.59
N GLN A 39 -21.68 -0.47 -7.34
CA GLN A 39 -20.72 -0.68 -6.27
C GLN A 39 -19.99 -1.97 -6.63
N THR A 40 -18.92 -1.83 -7.42
CA THR A 40 -18.00 -2.90 -7.79
C THR A 40 -17.12 -3.29 -6.61
N SER A 41 -17.72 -3.59 -5.46
CA SER A 41 -16.98 -4.08 -4.29
C SER A 41 -16.22 -5.39 -4.60
N ALA A 42 -16.62 -6.11 -5.67
CA ALA A 42 -15.89 -7.25 -6.20
C ALA A 42 -14.67 -6.85 -7.07
N VAL A 43 -14.81 -5.91 -8.02
CA VAL A 43 -13.69 -5.51 -8.92
C VAL A 43 -12.64 -4.70 -8.19
N SER A 44 -13.01 -3.81 -7.26
CA SER A 44 -12.01 -3.02 -6.50
C SER A 44 -11.06 -3.91 -5.70
N ARG A 45 -11.58 -4.97 -5.07
CA ARG A 45 -10.76 -5.93 -4.30
C ARG A 45 -9.77 -6.70 -5.17
N ASP A 46 -10.16 -7.01 -6.40
CA ASP A 46 -9.30 -7.73 -7.35
C ASP A 46 -8.16 -6.83 -7.84
N ILE A 47 -8.44 -5.53 -8.07
CA ILE A 47 -7.42 -4.52 -8.41
C ILE A 47 -6.44 -4.32 -7.26
N ASP A 48 -6.91 -4.23 -6.01
CA ASP A 48 -6.03 -4.10 -4.84
C ASP A 48 -5.11 -5.32 -4.70
N THR A 49 -5.64 -6.52 -4.96
CA THR A 49 -4.88 -7.76 -4.92
C THR A 49 -3.84 -7.83 -6.05
N ALA A 50 -4.23 -7.45 -7.27
CA ALA A 50 -3.31 -7.36 -8.40
C ALA A 50 -2.20 -6.33 -8.14
N ALA A 51 -2.53 -5.16 -7.59
CA ALA A 51 -1.58 -4.12 -7.24
C ALA A 51 -0.58 -4.58 -6.18
N LYS A 52 -1.00 -5.37 -5.19
CA LYS A 52 -0.10 -5.99 -4.20
C LYS A 52 0.92 -6.93 -4.85
N PHE A 53 0.50 -7.80 -5.76
CA PHE A 53 1.44 -8.71 -6.43
C PHE A 53 2.45 -7.98 -7.30
N ILE A 54 2.02 -6.95 -8.03
CA ILE A 54 2.91 -6.11 -8.83
C ILE A 54 3.87 -5.33 -7.92
N GLY A 55 3.36 -4.71 -6.85
CA GLY A 55 4.16 -3.95 -5.89
C GLY A 55 5.17 -4.83 -5.14
N ALA A 56 4.76 -6.01 -4.67
CA ALA A 56 5.62 -6.98 -4.03
C ALA A 56 6.71 -7.46 -5.01
N GLY A 57 6.35 -7.77 -6.25
CA GLY A 57 7.31 -8.14 -7.30
C GLY A 57 8.34 -7.02 -7.55
N ALA A 58 7.89 -5.80 -7.75
CA ALA A 58 8.75 -4.64 -7.95
C ALA A 58 9.68 -4.38 -6.76
N ALA A 59 9.18 -4.57 -5.52
CA ALA A 59 9.97 -4.41 -4.31
C ALA A 59 11.12 -5.43 -4.22
N THR A 60 11.00 -6.63 -4.78
CA THR A 60 12.10 -7.64 -4.72
C THR A 60 13.30 -7.31 -5.61
N VAL A 61 13.18 -6.39 -6.58
CA VAL A 61 14.27 -6.00 -7.48
C VAL A 61 15.48 -5.45 -6.70
N GLY A 62 15.25 -4.83 -5.53
CA GLY A 62 16.34 -4.32 -4.68
C GLY A 62 17.28 -5.42 -4.15
N VAL A 63 16.87 -6.68 -4.10
CA VAL A 63 17.73 -7.81 -3.70
C VAL A 63 18.88 -8.03 -4.69
N ALA A 64 18.68 -7.67 -5.96
CA ALA A 64 19.76 -7.71 -6.95
C ALA A 64 20.96 -6.83 -6.54
N GLY A 65 20.69 -5.71 -5.85
CA GLY A 65 21.72 -4.83 -5.29
C GLY A 65 22.55 -5.52 -4.20
N SER A 66 21.91 -6.32 -3.33
CA SER A 66 22.64 -7.14 -2.35
C SER A 66 23.52 -8.19 -3.03
N GLY A 67 22.98 -8.89 -4.04
CA GLY A 67 23.76 -9.88 -4.80
C GLY A 67 25.00 -9.27 -5.48
N ALA A 68 24.85 -8.09 -6.09
CA ALA A 68 25.97 -7.34 -6.64
C ALA A 68 26.97 -6.92 -5.54
N GLY A 69 26.49 -6.41 -4.41
CA GLY A 69 27.31 -6.03 -3.26
C GLY A 69 28.17 -7.20 -2.76
N ILE A 70 27.57 -8.35 -2.53
CA ILE A 70 28.26 -9.58 -2.10
C ILE A 70 29.36 -9.98 -3.10
N GLY A 71 29.03 -9.97 -4.40
CA GLY A 71 30.00 -10.27 -5.46
C GLY A 71 31.21 -9.33 -5.44
N THR A 72 30.98 -8.03 -5.23
CA THR A 72 32.08 -7.04 -5.14
C THR A 72 32.93 -7.21 -3.89
N VAL A 73 32.33 -7.53 -2.75
CA VAL A 73 33.04 -7.76 -1.47
C VAL A 73 33.92 -9.00 -1.58
N PHE A 74 33.38 -10.13 -2.04
CA PHE A 74 34.18 -11.35 -2.21
C PHE A 74 35.21 -11.23 -3.33
N GLY A 75 34.90 -10.53 -4.43
CA GLY A 75 35.88 -10.25 -5.50
C GLY A 75 37.08 -9.46 -4.98
N SER A 76 36.82 -8.40 -4.20
CA SER A 76 37.87 -7.59 -3.58
C SER A 76 38.66 -8.35 -2.52
N LEU A 77 37.99 -9.25 -1.78
CA LEU A 77 38.64 -10.13 -0.80
C LEU A 77 39.65 -11.07 -1.46
N ILE A 78 39.29 -11.74 -2.57
CA ILE A 78 40.20 -12.66 -3.28
C ILE A 78 41.41 -11.89 -3.82
N ILE A 79 41.20 -10.73 -4.44
CA ILE A 79 42.29 -9.88 -4.95
C ILE A 79 43.18 -9.40 -3.79
N GLY A 80 42.58 -8.99 -2.67
CA GLY A 80 43.31 -8.58 -1.47
C GLY A 80 44.14 -9.71 -0.87
N TYR A 81 43.58 -10.92 -0.81
CA TYR A 81 44.24 -12.12 -0.32
C TYR A 81 45.43 -12.51 -1.21
N ALA A 82 45.26 -12.44 -2.54
CA ALA A 82 46.31 -12.74 -3.50
C ALA A 82 47.50 -11.77 -3.39
N ARG A 83 47.27 -10.52 -2.99
CA ARG A 83 48.33 -9.51 -2.83
C ARG A 83 49.09 -9.66 -1.52
N ASN A 84 48.40 -9.92 -0.41
CA ASN A 84 49.01 -9.98 0.93
C ASN A 84 48.35 -11.06 1.80
N PRO A 85 48.82 -12.32 1.72
CA PRO A 85 48.21 -13.44 2.46
C PRO A 85 48.42 -13.37 3.98
N SER A 86 49.35 -12.53 4.47
CA SER A 86 49.62 -12.35 5.90
C SER A 86 48.46 -11.67 6.66
N LEU A 87 47.68 -10.82 5.98
CA LEU A 87 46.55 -10.08 6.57
C LEU A 87 45.20 -10.81 6.44
N LYS A 88 45.22 -12.09 6.07
CA LYS A 88 44.02 -12.88 5.74
C LYS A 88 42.91 -12.83 6.78
N GLN A 89 43.24 -12.92 8.07
CA GLN A 89 42.25 -13.05 9.14
C GLN A 89 41.46 -11.74 9.32
N GLN A 90 42.18 -10.61 9.24
CA GLN A 90 41.59 -9.29 9.36
C GLN A 90 40.77 -8.92 8.12
N LEU A 91 41.31 -9.19 6.92
CA LEU A 91 40.59 -8.99 5.66
C LEU A 91 39.32 -9.84 5.56
N PHE A 92 39.38 -11.10 6.03
CA PHE A 92 38.22 -11.97 6.08
C PHE A 92 37.17 -11.44 7.06
N SER A 93 37.57 -10.95 8.23
CA SER A 93 36.64 -10.35 9.20
C SER A 93 35.92 -9.12 8.63
N TYR A 94 36.65 -8.25 7.91
CA TYR A 94 36.03 -7.11 7.21
C TYR A 94 35.13 -7.53 6.04
N ALA A 95 35.49 -8.57 5.30
CA ALA A 95 34.66 -9.08 4.22
C ALA A 95 33.36 -9.70 4.75
N ILE A 96 33.40 -10.44 5.86
CA ILE A 96 32.19 -10.98 6.49
C ILE A 96 31.30 -9.85 7.05
N LEU A 97 31.90 -8.79 7.60
CA LEU A 97 31.15 -7.61 8.01
C LEU A 97 30.47 -6.92 6.81
N GLY A 98 31.19 -6.75 5.69
CA GLY A 98 30.62 -6.22 4.45
C GLY A 98 29.52 -7.10 3.85
N PHE A 99 29.71 -8.43 3.87
CA PHE A 99 28.71 -9.41 3.49
C PHE A 99 27.45 -9.30 4.34
N ALA A 100 27.59 -9.26 5.67
CA ALA A 100 26.46 -9.16 6.59
C ALA A 100 25.68 -7.85 6.40
N LEU A 101 26.36 -6.73 6.15
CA LEU A 101 25.70 -5.46 5.85
C LEU A 101 24.95 -5.50 4.50
N SER A 102 25.55 -6.10 3.47
CA SER A 102 24.89 -6.28 2.17
C SER A 102 23.63 -7.14 2.31
N GLU A 103 23.74 -8.28 3.01
CA GLU A 103 22.62 -9.18 3.30
C GLU A 103 21.54 -8.49 4.14
N ALA A 104 21.90 -7.67 5.14
CA ALA A 104 20.92 -6.94 5.92
C ALA A 104 20.05 -6.02 5.05
N VAL A 105 20.65 -5.35 4.05
CA VAL A 105 19.90 -4.51 3.11
C VAL A 105 19.04 -5.36 2.16
N GLY A 106 19.55 -6.51 1.71
CA GLY A 106 18.78 -7.45 0.88
C GLY A 106 17.56 -8.03 1.63
N LEU A 107 17.76 -8.47 2.87
CA LEU A 107 16.69 -8.97 3.73
C LEU A 107 15.71 -7.87 4.13
N PHE A 108 16.17 -6.64 4.33
CA PHE A 108 15.29 -5.50 4.54
C PHE A 108 14.38 -5.27 3.33
N CYS A 109 14.92 -5.37 2.12
CA CYS A 109 14.14 -5.30 0.88
C CYS A 109 13.08 -6.39 0.79
N LEU A 110 13.44 -7.64 1.13
CA LEU A 110 12.50 -8.76 1.18
C LEU A 110 11.45 -8.60 2.28
N MET A 111 11.82 -8.06 3.44
CA MET A 111 10.90 -7.77 4.53
C MET A 111 9.78 -6.84 4.04
N VAL A 112 10.13 -5.77 3.33
CA VAL A 112 9.14 -4.84 2.75
C VAL A 112 8.28 -5.54 1.70
N ALA A 113 8.88 -6.36 0.82
CA ALA A 113 8.14 -7.12 -0.18
C ALA A 113 7.10 -8.07 0.45
N PHE A 114 7.47 -8.78 1.53
CA PHE A 114 6.53 -9.64 2.26
C PHE A 114 5.47 -8.87 3.04
N LEU A 115 5.79 -7.67 3.53
CA LEU A 115 4.81 -6.81 4.18
C LEU A 115 3.73 -6.37 3.17
N ILE A 116 4.12 -6.06 1.94
CA ILE A 116 3.19 -5.73 0.84
C ILE A 116 2.33 -6.95 0.44
N LEU A 117 2.91 -8.15 0.47
CA LEU A 117 2.22 -9.38 0.02
C LEU A 117 1.24 -9.93 1.08
N PHE A 118 1.59 -9.86 2.37
CA PHE A 118 0.84 -10.54 3.43
C PHE A 118 0.17 -9.63 4.47
N ALA A 119 0.63 -8.38 4.63
CA ALA A 119 0.15 -7.51 5.71
C ALA A 119 -0.67 -6.31 5.23
N MET A 120 -0.33 -5.73 4.06
CA MET A 120 -1.23 -4.81 3.36
C MET A 120 -2.30 -5.60 2.64
#